data_AF-A0A7C1HZJ7-F1
#
_entry.id   AF-A0A7C1HZJ7-F1
#
_cell.length_a   1.000
_cell.length_b   1.000
_cell.length_c   1.000
_cell.angle_alpha   90.00
_cell.angle_beta   90.00
_cell.angle_gamma   90.00
#
_symmetry.space_group_name_H-M   'P 1'
#
loop_
_entity.id
_entity.type
_entity.pdbx_description
1 polymer ?
#
loop_
_entity_poly.entity_id
_entity_poly.type
_entity_poly.pdbx_seq_one_letter_code
_entity_poly.pdbx_strand_id
1 'polypeptide(L)'
;MAKNLGGEQLAQAAEIFDGTVGDIMKTLVDKGYQSSQEYDADKAAVEIMRRIGYNPVALKGMLKEMSKRLGPTSGGFGKTHPTPQKRLRQVETVIDESGVTKTPGVRKARFNRTMAGI
;
A
#
# COMPACT_ATOMS: atom_id res chain seq x y z
N MET A 1 -36.88 18.14 25.28
CA MET A 1 -36.83 19.33 24.40
C MET A 1 -36.05 18.97 23.15
N ALA A 2 -36.75 18.72 22.04
CA ALA A 2 -36.12 18.62 20.73
C ALA A 2 -35.76 20.05 20.31
N LYS A 3 -34.47 20.34 20.21
CA LYS A 3 -33.96 21.66 19.83
C LYS A 3 -34.14 21.77 18.31
N ASN A 4 -35.20 22.45 17.87
CA ASN A 4 -35.40 22.78 16.46
C ASN A 4 -34.27 23.75 16.05
N LEU A 5 -33.26 23.22 15.36
CA LEU A 5 -32.21 24.03 14.75
C LEU A 5 -32.87 24.88 13.65
N GLY A 6 -32.79 26.21 13.78
CA GLY A 6 -33.27 27.13 12.76
C GLY A 6 -32.50 26.95 11.45
N GLY A 7 -33.11 27.34 10.31
CA GLY A 7 -32.54 27.11 8.97
C GLY A 7 -31.08 27.54 8.80
N GLU A 8 -30.67 28.64 9.46
CA GLU A 8 -29.28 29.10 9.51
C GLU A 8 -28.34 28.12 10.22
N GLN A 9 -28.73 27.58 11.37
CA GLN A 9 -27.91 26.62 12.13
C GLN A 9 -27.81 25.28 11.39
N LEU A 10 -28.87 24.91 10.66
CA LEU A 10 -28.87 23.71 9.83
C LEU A 10 -27.94 23.88 8.60
N ALA A 11 -27.97 25.06 7.96
CA ALA A 11 -27.08 25.38 6.86
C ALA A 11 -25.60 25.40 7.30
N GLN A 12 -25.32 26.01 8.46
CA GLN A 12 -23.97 26.03 9.04
C GLN A 12 -23.47 24.63 9.40
N ALA A 13 -24.34 23.78 9.95
CA ALA A 13 -24.00 22.39 10.24
C ALA A 13 -23.73 21.57 8.96
N ALA A 14 -24.50 21.80 7.89
CA ALA A 14 -24.30 21.15 6.60
C ALA A 14 -22.98 21.58 5.93
N GLU A 15 -22.62 22.87 6.02
CA GLU A 15 -21.37 23.41 5.48
C GLU A 15 -20.14 22.86 6.21
N ILE A 16 -20.19 22.80 7.54
CA ILE A 16 -19.13 22.17 8.35
C ILE A 16 -19.02 20.69 8.01
N PHE A 17 -20.15 19.99 7.87
CA PHE A 17 -20.15 18.57 7.51
C PHE A 17 -19.54 18.33 6.13
N ASP A 18 -19.92 19.09 5.11
CA ASP A 18 -19.37 19.00 3.76
C ASP A 18 -17.85 19.26 3.75
N GLY A 19 -17.40 20.28 4.48
CA GLY A 19 -15.97 20.55 4.68
C GLY A 19 -15.23 19.36 5.31
N THR A 20 -15.79 18.74 6.35
CA THR A 20 -15.16 17.56 6.99
C THR A 20 -15.11 16.34 6.09
N VAL A 21 -16.14 16.10 5.27
CA VAL A 21 -16.15 15.00 4.29
C VAL A 21 -15.11 15.25 3.20
N GLY A 22 -15.03 16.49 2.69
CA GLY A 22 -14.00 16.91 1.74
C GLY A 22 -12.58 16.70 2.29
N ASP A 23 -12.34 17.08 3.54
CA ASP A 23 -11.04 16.92 4.20
C ASP A 23 -10.68 15.45 4.45
N ILE A 24 -11.66 14.60 4.78
CA ILE A 24 -11.44 13.14 4.91
C ILE A 24 -11.07 12.54 3.56
N MET A 25 -11.81 12.87 2.49
CA MET A 25 -11.54 12.38 1.14
C MET A 25 -10.17 12.85 0.64
N LYS A 26 -9.85 14.13 0.83
CA LYS A 26 -8.54 14.68 0.51
C LYS A 26 -7.45 14.00 1.32
N THR A 27 -7.66 13.74 2.60
CA THR A 27 -6.71 13.01 3.45
C THR A 27 -6.49 11.58 2.94
N LEU A 28 -7.52 10.87 2.50
CA LEU A 28 -7.39 9.53 1.92
C LEU A 28 -6.64 9.55 0.58
N VAL A 29 -6.89 10.55 -0.26
CA VAL A 29 -6.19 10.72 -1.54
C VAL A 29 -4.72 11.12 -1.33
N ASP A 30 -4.47 12.08 -0.45
CA ASP A 30 -3.14 12.66 -0.22
C ASP A 30 -2.25 11.75 0.63
N LYS A 31 -2.82 11.02 1.61
CA LYS A 31 -2.07 10.11 2.50
C LYS A 31 -2.12 8.65 2.05
N GLY A 32 -2.98 8.32 1.08
CA GLY A 32 -3.20 6.96 0.59
C GLY A 32 -3.75 5.99 1.64
N TYR A 33 -3.44 4.71 1.51
CA TYR A 33 -3.89 3.67 2.44
C TYR A 33 -3.35 3.93 3.86
N GLN A 34 -4.18 3.71 4.88
CA GLN A 34 -3.73 3.73 6.26
C GLN A 34 -2.58 2.72 6.45
N SER A 35 -1.65 3.02 7.36
CA SER A 35 -0.49 2.17 7.62
C SER A 35 -0.82 0.71 7.99
N SER A 36 -2.05 0.45 8.45
CA SER A 36 -2.62 -0.88 8.69
C SER A 36 -2.97 -1.61 7.38
N GLN A 37 -3.60 -0.91 6.44
CA GLN A 37 -4.02 -1.46 5.14
C GLN A 37 -2.81 -1.88 4.29
N GLU A 38 -1.72 -1.14 4.36
CA GLU A 38 -0.46 -1.46 3.66
C GLU A 38 0.21 -2.72 4.20
N TYR A 39 0.15 -2.89 5.53
CA TYR A 39 0.63 -4.11 6.18
C TYR A 39 -0.24 -5.31 5.82
N ASP A 40 -1.56 -5.15 5.80
CA ASP A 40 -2.49 -6.20 5.39
C ASP A 40 -2.29 -6.57 3.92
N ALA A 41 -2.01 -5.60 3.05
CA ALA A 41 -1.67 -5.83 1.65
C ALA A 41 -0.35 -6.62 1.51
N ASP A 42 0.70 -6.26 2.26
CA ASP A 42 1.97 -6.98 2.25
C ASP A 42 1.81 -8.43 2.76
N LYS A 43 1.03 -8.64 3.81
CA LYS A 43 0.68 -9.98 4.29
C LYS A 43 -0.09 -10.79 3.26
N ALA A 44 -1.09 -10.18 2.63
CA ALA A 44 -1.87 -10.83 1.58
C ALA A 44 -0.98 -11.20 0.39
N ALA A 45 -0.03 -10.33 0.02
CA ALA A 45 0.94 -10.62 -1.03
C ALA A 45 1.80 -11.85 -0.68
N VAL A 46 2.32 -11.93 0.55
CA VAL A 46 3.09 -13.10 1.03
C VAL A 46 2.24 -14.38 0.94
N GLU A 47 0.99 -14.33 1.38
CA GLU A 47 0.09 -15.48 1.33
C GLU A 47 -0.22 -15.92 -0.09
N ILE A 48 -0.50 -14.98 -0.99
CA ILE A 48 -0.72 -15.26 -2.41
C ILE A 48 0.53 -15.91 -2.98
N MET A 49 1.71 -15.31 -2.81
CA MET A 49 2.98 -15.83 -3.33
C MET A 49 3.21 -17.28 -2.91
N ARG A 50 2.99 -17.58 -1.63
CA ARG A 50 3.07 -18.94 -1.09
C ARG A 50 2.12 -19.90 -1.81
N ARG A 51 0.83 -19.54 -1.91
CA ARG A 51 -0.21 -20.37 -2.54
C ARG A 51 0.06 -20.67 -4.01
N ILE A 52 0.62 -19.71 -4.74
CA ILE A 52 0.87 -19.84 -6.18
C ILE A 52 2.31 -20.27 -6.53
N GLY A 53 3.10 -20.70 -5.54
CA GLY A 53 4.46 -21.21 -5.76
C GLY A 53 5.45 -20.14 -6.24
N TYR A 54 5.30 -18.91 -5.74
CA TYR A 54 6.30 -17.85 -5.83
C TYR A 54 7.07 -17.76 -4.52
N ASN A 55 8.35 -17.43 -4.59
CA ASN A 55 9.20 -17.30 -3.41
C ASN A 55 8.80 -16.07 -2.57
N PRO A 56 8.20 -16.21 -1.38
CA PRO A 56 7.76 -15.06 -0.58
C PRO A 56 8.90 -14.11 -0.20
N VAL A 57 10.12 -14.65 -0.04
CA VAL A 57 11.34 -13.87 0.22
C VAL A 57 11.65 -12.86 -0.90
N ALA A 58 11.14 -13.07 -2.12
CA ALA A 58 11.30 -12.11 -3.21
C ALA A 58 10.66 -10.75 -2.91
N LEU A 59 9.66 -10.67 -2.02
CA LEU A 59 9.08 -9.40 -1.59
C LEU A 59 10.10 -8.52 -0.84
N LYS A 60 11.01 -9.11 -0.03
CA LYS A 60 12.12 -8.37 0.59
C LYS A 60 13.02 -7.74 -0.47
N GLY A 61 13.33 -8.50 -1.53
CA GLY A 61 14.13 -8.01 -2.66
C GLY A 61 13.47 -6.83 -3.36
N MET A 62 12.16 -6.93 -3.63
CA MET A 62 11.39 -5.86 -4.25
C MET A 62 11.38 -4.60 -3.38
N LEU A 63 11.06 -4.72 -2.09
CA LEU A 63 11.02 -3.57 -1.17
C LEU A 63 12.40 -2.90 -1.02
N LYS A 64 13.49 -3.69 -1.02
CA LYS A 64 14.87 -3.16 -1.04
C LYS A 64 15.17 -2.40 -2.33
N GLU A 65 14.74 -2.91 -3.48
CA GLU A 65 14.95 -2.22 -4.76
C GLU A 65 14.12 -0.94 -4.86
N MET A 66 12.87 -0.97 -4.40
CA MET A 66 12.01 0.20 -4.26
C MET A 66 12.65 1.24 -3.35
N SER A 67 13.21 0.85 -2.21
CA SER A 67 13.93 1.75 -1.29
C SER A 67 15.09 2.50 -1.94
N LYS A 68 15.74 1.92 -2.95
CA LYS A 68 16.85 2.58 -3.67
C LYS A 68 16.35 3.56 -4.72
N ARG A 69 15.22 3.24 -5.36
CA ARG A 69 14.69 3.99 -6.51
C ARG A 69 13.67 5.06 -6.13
N LEU A 70 12.90 4.82 -5.08
CA LEU A 70 11.96 5.77 -4.50
C LEU A 70 12.71 6.63 -3.48
N GLY A 71 13.21 7.78 -3.94
CA GLY A 71 13.77 8.80 -3.05
C GLY A 71 12.69 9.44 -2.14
N PRO A 72 13.10 10.26 -1.14
CA PRO A 72 12.20 10.90 -0.18
C PRO A 72 11.15 11.86 -0.80
N THR A 73 11.33 12.24 -2.08
CA THR A 73 10.45 13.13 -2.85
C THR A 73 9.76 12.42 -4.03
N SER A 74 9.66 11.09 -4.01
CA SER A 74 9.05 10.33 -5.11
C SER A 74 7.54 10.64 -5.23
N GLY A 75 7.19 11.43 -6.24
CA GLY A 75 5.80 11.60 -6.68
C GLY A 75 5.17 10.28 -7.12
N GLY A 76 3.84 10.21 -7.13
CA GLY A 76 3.11 8.99 -7.47
C GLY A 76 3.09 7.99 -6.31
N PHE A 77 3.61 6.78 -6.55
CA PHE A 77 3.56 5.65 -5.60
C PHE A 77 4.11 5.97 -4.20
N GLY A 78 5.17 6.76 -4.11
CA GLY A 78 5.78 7.15 -2.82
C GLY A 78 4.96 8.15 -1.99
N LYS A 79 3.95 8.80 -2.58
CA LYS A 79 3.05 9.72 -1.87
C LYS A 79 1.93 8.99 -1.13
N THR A 80 1.41 7.91 -1.71
CA THR A 80 0.21 7.21 -1.24
C THR A 80 0.52 5.94 -0.44
N HIS A 81 1.79 5.56 -0.34
CA HIS A 81 2.24 4.37 0.39
C HIS A 81 3.35 4.76 1.39
N PRO A 82 3.41 4.15 2.58
CA PRO A 82 4.53 4.29 3.48
C PRO A 82 5.84 3.84 2.85
N THR A 83 6.96 4.32 3.40
CA THR A 83 8.28 4.02 2.84
C THR A 83 8.53 2.51 2.77
N PRO A 84 9.24 2.02 1.73
CA PRO A 84 9.52 0.59 1.59
C PRO A 84 10.24 -0.02 2.81
N GLN A 85 11.06 0.77 3.51
CA GLN A 85 11.73 0.34 4.75
C GLN A 85 10.74 0.14 5.89
N LYS A 86 9.72 0.99 6.01
CA LYS A 86 8.67 0.80 7.02
C LYS A 86 7.87 -0.47 6.73
N ARG A 87 7.47 -0.67 5.48
CA ARG A 87 6.79 -1.88 5.01
C ARG A 87 7.59 -3.14 5.28
N LEU A 88 8.88 -3.13 4.92
CA LEU A 88 9.80 -4.25 5.17
C LEU A 88 9.83 -4.64 6.66
N ARG A 89 9.97 -3.67 7.56
CA ARG A 89 9.95 -3.93 9.02
C ARG A 89 8.64 -4.55 9.50
N GLN A 90 7.51 -4.21 8.88
CA GLN A 90 6.22 -4.74 9.30
C GLN A 90 6.02 -6.19 8.83
N VAL A 91 6.45 -6.55 7.61
CA VAL A 91 6.19 -7.86 7.01
C VAL A 91 7.34 -8.87 7.14
N GLU A 92 8.51 -8.45 7.64
CA GLU A 92 9.73 -9.27 7.69
C GLU A 92 9.50 -10.64 8.35
N THR A 93 8.89 -10.68 9.53
CA THR A 93 8.59 -11.93 10.24
C THR A 93 7.70 -12.86 9.41
N VAL A 94 6.64 -12.33 8.80
CA VAL A 94 5.68 -13.11 7.99
C VAL A 94 6.38 -13.71 6.76
N ILE A 95 7.31 -12.98 6.16
CA ILE A 95 8.10 -13.48 5.04
C ILE A 95 9.02 -14.62 5.48
N ASP A 96 9.71 -14.46 6.62
CA ASP A 96 10.68 -15.45 7.09
C ASP A 96 9.98 -16.75 7.51
N GLU A 97 8.82 -16.67 8.15
CA GLU A 97 7.98 -17.82 8.50
C GLU A 97 7.41 -18.55 7.27
N SER A 98 7.25 -17.86 6.15
CA SER A 98 6.68 -18.45 4.92
C SER A 98 7.64 -19.39 4.17
N GLY A 99 8.94 -19.33 4.50
CA GLY A 99 9.96 -20.19 3.91
C GLY A 99 10.34 -19.82 2.46
N VAL A 100 11.39 -20.48 1.97
CA VAL A 100 11.94 -20.21 0.63
C VAL A 100 11.40 -21.21 -0.39
N THR A 101 10.89 -20.69 -1.51
CA THR A 101 10.57 -21.51 -2.69
C THR A 101 11.56 -21.23 -3.81
N LYS A 102 12.04 -22.27 -4.51
CA LYS A 102 12.93 -22.09 -5.66
C LYS A 102 12.15 -21.53 -6.85
N THR A 103 12.63 -20.44 -7.43
CA THR A 103 12.05 -19.86 -8.65
C THR A 103 12.43 -20.69 -9.88
N PRO A 104 11.45 -21.25 -10.63
CA PRO A 104 11.74 -22.03 -11.84
C PRO A 104 12.46 -21.21 -12.91
N GLY A 105 13.44 -21.82 -13.60
CA GLY A 105 14.20 -21.16 -14.68
C GLY A 105 13.32 -20.64 -15.82
N VAL A 106 12.29 -21.42 -16.20
CA VAL A 106 11.31 -21.05 -17.24
C VAL A 106 10.56 -19.74 -16.93
N ARG A 107 10.30 -19.45 -15.65
CA ARG A 107 9.63 -18.22 -15.22
C ARG A 107 10.52 -17.00 -15.44
N LYS A 108 11.81 -17.12 -15.10
CA LYS A 108 12.82 -16.09 -15.36
C LYS A 108 13.02 -15.86 -16.86
N ALA A 109 13.12 -16.93 -17.64
CA ALA A 109 13.27 -16.83 -19.10
C ALA A 109 12.08 -16.08 -19.74
N ARG A 110 10.84 -16.39 -19.32
CA ARG A 110 9.64 -15.68 -19.79
C ARG A 110 9.68 -14.20 -19.41
N PHE A 111 9.99 -13.88 -18.15
CA PHE A 111 10.11 -12.49 -17.69
C PHE A 111 11.14 -11.71 -18.50
N ASN A 112 12.37 -12.24 -18.65
CA ASN A 112 13.44 -11.58 -19.40
C ASN A 112 13.05 -11.35 -20.87
N ARG A 113 12.39 -12.32 -21.50
CA ARG A 113 11.92 -12.19 -22.89
C ARG A 113 10.91 -11.04 -23.02
N THR A 114 9.95 -10.93 -22.10
CA THR A 114 8.95 -9.86 -22.13
C THR A 114 9.56 -8.48 -21.85
N MET A 115 10.46 -8.41 -20.86
CA MET A 115 11.09 -7.13 -20.48
C MET A 115 12.12 -6.64 -21.48
N ALA A 116 12.67 -7.49 -22.35
CA ALA A 116 13.64 -7.07 -23.36
C ALA A 116 13.05 -6.10 -24.42
N GLY A 117 11.72 -5.99 -24.50
CA GLY A 117 11.03 -5.08 -25.42
C GLY A 117 10.41 -3.84 -24.76
N ILE A 118 10.73 -3.57 -23.49
CA ILE A 118 10.24 -2.43 -22.70
C ILE A 118 11.45 -1.60 -22.28
#